data_AF-A0A8T3ZVE3-F1
#
_entry.id   AF-A0A8T3ZVE3-F1
#
_cell.length_a   1.000
_cell.length_b   1.000
_cell.length_c   1.000
_cell.angle_alpha   90.00
_cell.angle_beta   90.00
_cell.angle_gamma   90.00
#
_symmetry.space_group_name_H-M   'P 1'
#
loop_
_entity.id
_entity.type
_entity.pdbx_description
1 polymer ?
#
loop_
_entity_poly.entity_id
_entity_poly.type
_entity_poly.pdbx_seq_one_letter_code
_entity_poly.pdbx_strand_id
1 'polypeptide(L)'
;MSATVSAPGKILWLGGYSVLERPCVSYVTGVDKRVYATVSKRQDWRIAVRAPQFNAVLERKLGPTTGLINRIESGNAENSRAAKKTQFVLKAAEIAVAVLLYQNAGISGFEVET
;
A
#
# COMPACT_ATOMS: atom_id res chain seq x y z
N MET A 1 -14.45 2.75 -12.24
CA MET A 1 -14.89 2.46 -10.86
C MET A 1 -13.70 2.63 -9.95
N SER A 2 -13.85 3.44 -8.90
CA SER A 2 -12.84 3.68 -7.89
C SER A 2 -13.42 3.44 -6.50
N ALA A 3 -12.58 3.02 -5.57
CA ALA A 3 -12.91 2.88 -4.16
C ALA A 3 -11.91 3.70 -3.34
N THR A 4 -12.40 4.57 -2.47
CA THR A 4 -11.56 5.38 -1.59
C THR A 4 -11.77 4.96 -0.14
N VAL A 5 -10.67 4.72 0.54
CA VAL A 5 -10.64 4.38 1.97
C VAL A 5 -9.82 5.42 2.72
N SER A 6 -10.06 5.54 4.03
CA SER A 6 -9.27 6.43 4.88
C SER A 6 -9.02 5.83 6.25
N ALA A 7 -7.86 6.14 6.83
CA ALA A 7 -7.50 5.76 8.18
C ALA A 7 -7.17 7.01 9.02
N PRO A 8 -7.70 7.14 10.26
CA PRO A 8 -7.35 8.25 11.13
C PRO A 8 -5.93 8.12 11.67
N GLY A 9 -5.31 9.26 11.99
CA GLY A 9 -4.08 9.28 12.78
C GLY A 9 -4.36 8.89 14.24
N LYS A 10 -3.32 8.81 15.05
CA LYS A 10 -3.44 8.58 16.50
C LYS A 10 -2.59 9.56 17.30
N ILE A 11 -3.05 9.90 18.49
CA ILE A 11 -2.29 10.66 19.49
C ILE A 11 -2.24 9.85 20.78
N LEU A 12 -1.05 9.76 21.36
CA LEU A 12 -0.79 9.20 22.69
C LEU A 12 -0.85 10.35 23.71
N TRP A 13 -1.84 10.33 24.59
CA TRP A 13 -2.00 11.35 25.64
C TRP A 13 -1.23 10.98 26.91
N LEU A 14 -1.29 9.71 27.30
CA LEU A 14 -0.70 9.20 28.55
C LEU A 14 0.01 7.87 28.28
N GLY A 15 1.12 7.62 28.98
CA GLY A 15 1.87 6.37 28.94
C GLY A 15 3.23 6.45 28.22
N GLY A 16 3.47 7.49 27.42
CA GLY A 16 4.77 7.91 26.88
C GLY A 16 5.80 6.80 26.63
N TYR A 17 7.00 6.95 27.20
CA TYR A 17 8.04 5.92 27.20
C TYR A 17 7.78 4.80 28.20
N SER A 18 6.92 5.02 29.20
CA SER A 18 6.62 4.06 30.26
C SER A 18 6.04 2.74 29.72
N VAL A 19 5.32 2.77 28.60
CA VAL A 19 4.84 1.56 27.91
C VAL A 19 5.95 0.70 27.29
N LEU A 20 7.17 1.22 27.13
CA LEU A 20 8.29 0.49 26.55
C LEU A 20 9.17 -0.21 27.61
N GLU A 21 9.11 0.26 28.86
CA GLU A 21 9.98 -0.23 29.94
C GLU A 21 9.32 -1.34 30.78
N ARG A 22 8.00 -1.23 31.01
CA ARG A 22 7.18 -2.21 31.73
C ARG A 22 5.79 -2.26 31.09
N PRO A 23 5.03 -3.37 31.24
CA PRO A 23 3.66 -3.44 30.71
C PRO A 23 2.75 -2.46 31.47
N CYS A 24 2.73 -1.21 31.01
CA CYS A 24 1.94 -0.11 31.54
C CYS A 24 0.72 0.15 30.65
N VAL A 25 -0.33 0.73 31.24
CA VAL A 25 -1.52 1.18 30.50
C VAL A 25 -1.24 2.52 29.85
N SER A 26 -1.72 2.72 28.61
CA SER A 26 -1.65 4.00 27.90
C SER A 26 -3.02 4.45 27.41
N TYR A 27 -3.17 5.76 27.21
CA TYR A 27 -4.36 6.34 26.63
C TYR A 27 -4.04 6.94 25.26
N VAL A 28 -4.62 6.32 24.22
CA VAL A 28 -4.42 6.69 22.81
C VAL A 28 -5.78 6.95 22.19
N THR A 29 -5.93 8.07 21.49
CA THR A 29 -7.15 8.36 20.73
C THR A 29 -6.85 8.49 19.24
N GLY A 30 -7.83 8.14 18.43
CA GLY A 30 -7.83 8.52 17.01
C GLY A 30 -7.94 10.03 16.88
N VAL A 31 -7.26 10.61 15.89
CA VAL A 31 -7.38 12.03 15.55
C VAL A 31 -7.73 12.19 14.08
N ASP A 32 -8.45 13.27 13.79
CA ASP A 32 -8.91 13.60 12.44
C ASP A 32 -7.79 14.21 11.56
N LYS A 33 -6.71 13.44 11.45
CA LYS A 33 -5.61 13.62 10.48
C LYS A 33 -5.56 12.38 9.63
N ARG A 34 -6.47 12.31 8.66
CA ARG A 34 -6.72 11.09 7.89
C ARG A 34 -5.70 10.93 6.77
N VAL A 35 -5.29 9.69 6.56
CA VAL A 35 -4.59 9.27 5.34
C VAL A 35 -5.62 8.63 4.43
N TYR A 36 -5.62 9.03 3.17
CA TYR A 36 -6.52 8.51 2.15
C TYR A 36 -5.78 7.56 1.23
N ALA A 37 -6.49 6.55 0.74
CA ALA A 37 -6.00 5.71 -0.33
C ALA A 37 -7.15 5.46 -1.32
N THR A 38 -6.90 5.68 -2.59
CA THR A 38 -7.85 5.46 -3.66
C THR A 38 -7.35 4.34 -4.56
N VAL A 39 -8.21 3.37 -4.82
CA VAL A 39 -7.95 2.27 -5.75
C VAL A 39 -8.84 2.46 -6.97
N SER A 40 -8.23 2.53 -8.15
CA SER A 40 -8.90 2.68 -9.44
C SER A 40 -8.64 1.45 -10.30
N LYS A 41 -9.68 0.91 -10.94
CA LYS A 41 -9.51 -0.22 -11.87
C LYS A 41 -8.77 0.24 -13.13
N ARG A 42 -7.76 -0.52 -13.56
CA ARG A 42 -7.12 -0.37 -14.88
C ARG A 42 -7.49 -1.55 -15.79
N GLN A 43 -7.31 -1.39 -17.10
CA GLN A 43 -7.59 -2.42 -18.12
C GLN A 43 -6.33 -2.90 -18.87
N ASP A 44 -5.15 -2.45 -18.44
CA ASP A 44 -3.87 -2.67 -19.11
C ASP A 44 -3.04 -3.82 -18.49
N TRP A 45 -3.64 -4.61 -17.59
CA TRP A 45 -2.98 -5.66 -16.82
C TRP A 45 -1.75 -5.14 -16.06
N ARG A 46 -1.81 -3.92 -15.52
CA ARG A 46 -0.77 -3.33 -14.68
C ARG A 46 -1.26 -3.04 -13.27
N ILE A 47 -0.31 -3.10 -12.33
CA ILE A 47 -0.45 -2.58 -10.98
C ILE A 47 0.43 -1.34 -10.89
N ALA A 48 -0.17 -0.20 -10.58
CA ALA A 48 0.54 1.03 -10.30
C ALA A 48 0.32 1.45 -8.85
N VAL A 49 1.37 1.90 -8.18
CA VAL A 49 1.32 2.48 -6.84
C VAL A 49 1.96 3.85 -6.93
N ARG A 50 1.14 4.89 -6.72
CA ARG A 50 1.56 6.28 -6.63
C ARG A 50 1.49 6.72 -5.18
N ALA A 51 2.65 7.05 -4.63
CA ALA A 51 2.79 7.62 -3.31
C ALA A 51 3.52 8.97 -3.41
N PRO A 52 2.81 10.06 -3.80
CA PRO A 52 3.37 11.39 -3.95
C PRO A 52 4.04 11.91 -2.66
N GLN A 53 3.51 11.59 -1.49
CA GLN A 53 4.10 11.94 -0.19
C GLN A 53 5.50 11.34 0.03
N PHE A 54 5.85 10.29 -0.71
CA PHE A 54 7.18 9.67 -0.69
C PHE A 54 7.96 9.90 -1.99
N ASN A 55 7.45 10.72 -2.90
CA ASN A 55 7.98 10.92 -4.25
C ASN A 55 8.25 9.57 -4.96
N ALA A 56 7.32 8.62 -4.80
CA ALA A 56 7.48 7.26 -5.30
C ALA A 56 6.37 6.90 -6.27
N VAL A 57 6.76 6.43 -7.45
CA VAL A 57 5.86 5.81 -8.42
C VAL A 57 6.44 4.44 -8.75
N LEU A 58 5.64 3.40 -8.54
CA LEU A 58 6.00 2.03 -8.85
C LEU A 58 4.95 1.45 -9.79
N GLU A 59 5.39 0.96 -10.93
CA GLU A 59 4.52 0.25 -11.87
C GLU A 59 5.05 -1.15 -12.13
N ARG A 60 4.14 -2.12 -12.22
CA ARG A 60 4.51 -3.49 -12.58
C ARG A 60 3.41 -4.16 -13.41
N LYS A 61 3.80 -5.13 -14.25
CA LYS A 61 2.90 -5.86 -15.13
C LYS A 61 2.42 -7.17 -14.48
N LEU A 62 1.12 -7.45 -14.56
CA LEU A 62 0.55 -8.72 -14.13
C LEU A 62 0.92 -9.82 -15.14
N GLY A 63 1.52 -10.92 -14.66
CA GLY A 63 1.75 -12.11 -15.47
C GLY A 63 0.47 -12.95 -15.59
N PRO A 64 0.13 -13.50 -16.77
CA PRO A 64 -1.13 -14.22 -17.01
C PRO A 64 -1.25 -15.58 -16.31
N THR A 65 -0.17 -16.15 -15.75
CA THR A 65 -0.16 -17.56 -15.32
C THR A 65 0.43 -17.85 -13.93
N THR A 66 1.11 -16.91 -13.28
CA THR A 66 1.88 -17.21 -12.06
C THR A 66 1.62 -16.28 -10.88
N GLY A 67 0.83 -15.21 -11.03
CA GLY A 67 0.70 -14.19 -9.97
C GLY A 67 2.03 -13.51 -9.59
N LEU A 68 3.13 -13.87 -10.26
CA LEU A 68 4.47 -13.39 -10.01
C LEU A 68 4.74 -12.23 -10.95
N ILE A 69 4.96 -11.09 -10.32
CA ILE A 69 5.07 -9.82 -10.98
C ILE A 69 6.48 -9.67 -11.55
N ASN A 70 6.60 -9.67 -12.88
CA ASN A 70 7.85 -9.35 -13.56
C ASN A 70 8.24 -7.90 -13.25
N ARG A 71 9.43 -7.75 -12.66
CA ARG A 71 10.02 -6.49 -12.23
C ARG A 71 10.32 -5.62 -13.45
N ILE A 72 9.47 -4.64 -13.73
CA ILE A 72 9.81 -3.54 -14.63
C ILE A 72 10.27 -2.38 -13.73
N GLU A 73 11.58 -2.15 -13.68
CA GLU A 73 12.15 -0.93 -13.12
C GLU A 73 11.99 0.17 -14.18
N SER A 74 10.92 0.94 -14.09
CA SER A 74 10.83 2.21 -14.83
C SER A 74 10.27 3.27 -13.91
N GLY A 75 11.19 4.09 -13.40
CA GLY A 75 10.92 5.24 -12.54
C GLY A 75 12.10 5.54 -11.62
N ASN A 76 13.04 6.37 -12.08
CA ASN A 76 14.14 7.03 -11.33
C ASN A 76 14.58 6.34 -10.04
N ALA A 77 15.17 5.16 -10.19
CA ALA A 77 15.70 4.35 -9.09
C ALA A 77 17.07 4.86 -8.60
N GLU A 78 17.25 6.17 -8.43
CA GLU A 78 18.49 6.73 -7.88
C GLU A 78 18.46 7.04 -6.38
N ASN A 79 17.38 6.78 -5.62
CA ASN A 79 17.43 6.92 -4.15
C ASN A 79 16.63 5.87 -3.34
N SER A 80 17.32 4.75 -3.13
CA SER A 80 17.22 3.55 -2.26
C SER A 80 16.35 3.52 -0.96
N ARG A 81 15.58 4.56 -0.57
CA ARG A 81 14.74 4.54 0.66
C ARG A 81 13.24 4.52 0.40
N ALA A 82 12.77 5.25 -0.62
CA ALA A 82 11.34 5.33 -0.94
C ALA A 82 10.82 4.00 -1.51
N ALA A 83 11.56 3.39 -2.44
CA ALA A 83 11.22 2.10 -3.03
C ALA A 83 11.11 0.95 -2.00
N LYS A 84 11.93 0.96 -0.95
CA LYS A 84 11.84 -0.03 0.15
C LYS A 84 10.57 0.15 0.98
N LYS A 85 10.11 1.38 1.20
CA LYS A 85 8.90 1.68 1.98
C LYS A 85 7.63 1.27 1.24
N THR A 86 7.58 1.44 -0.08
CA THR A 86 6.43 1.03 -0.89
C THR A 86 6.46 -0.44 -1.34
N GLN A 87 7.56 -1.17 -1.11
CA GLN A 87 7.65 -2.61 -1.40
C GLN A 87 6.61 -3.44 -0.62
N PHE A 88 6.27 -3.03 0.60
CA PHE A 88 5.22 -3.69 1.39
C PHE A 88 3.85 -3.58 0.69
N VAL A 89 3.53 -2.42 0.12
CA VAL A 89 2.27 -2.19 -0.61
C VAL A 89 2.19 -3.10 -1.84
N LEU A 90 3.31 -3.27 -2.57
CA LEU A 90 3.38 -4.22 -3.67
C LEU A 90 3.17 -5.66 -3.23
N LYS A 91 3.74 -6.08 -2.09
CA LYS A 91 3.52 -7.44 -1.56
C LYS A 91 2.08 -7.67 -1.12
N ALA A 92 1.44 -6.68 -0.50
CA ALA A 92 0.02 -6.76 -0.17
C ALA A 92 -0.85 -6.85 -1.45
N ALA A 93 -0.51 -6.07 -2.49
CA ALA A 93 -1.15 -6.13 -3.80
C ALA A 93 -0.98 -7.50 -4.48
N GLU A 94 0.22 -8.09 -4.41
CA GLU A 94 0.49 -9.46 -4.92
C GLU A 94 -0.41 -10.50 -4.26
N ILE A 95 -0.52 -10.48 -2.93
CA ILE A 95 -1.35 -11.43 -2.17
C ILE A 95 -2.82 -11.22 -2.52
N ALA A 96 -3.29 -9.99 -2.59
CA ALA A 96 -4.68 -9.68 -2.96
C ALA A 96 -5.01 -10.22 -4.36
N VAL A 97 -4.11 -10.04 -5.33
CA VAL A 97 -4.27 -10.59 -6.69
C VAL A 97 -4.29 -12.12 -6.66
N ALA A 98 -3.40 -12.76 -5.91
CA ALA A 98 -3.36 -14.21 -5.80
C ALA A 98 -4.68 -14.77 -5.22
N VAL A 99 -5.24 -14.12 -4.19
CA VAL A 99 -6.55 -14.49 -3.62
C VAL A 99 -7.68 -14.31 -4.63
N LEU A 100 -7.68 -13.19 -5.38
CA LEU A 100 -8.71 -12.94 -6.40
C LEU A 100 -8.63 -13.93 -7.55
N LEU A 101 -7.42 -14.31 -7.99
CA LEU A 101 -7.22 -15.35 -8.99
C LEU A 101 -7.70 -16.72 -8.47
N TYR A 102 -7.41 -17.06 -7.21
CA TYR A 102 -7.92 -18.29 -6.58
C TYR A 102 -9.45 -18.33 -6.53
N GLN A 103 -10.10 -17.17 -6.33
CA GLN A 103 -11.55 -17.03 -6.33
C GLN A 103 -12.18 -16.94 -7.74
N ASN A 104 -11.38 -17.06 -8.81
CA ASN A 104 -11.82 -16.85 -10.20
C ASN A 104 -12.45 -15.47 -10.46
N ALA A 105 -12.08 -14.45 -9.67
CA ALA A 105 -12.52 -13.09 -9.89
C ALA A 105 -11.69 -12.46 -11.02
N GLY A 106 -12.36 -11.95 -12.06
CA GLY A 106 -11.71 -11.31 -13.20
C GLY A 106 -10.95 -10.05 -12.78
N ILE A 107 -9.62 -10.04 -12.96
CA ILE A 107 -8.75 -8.88 -12.72
C ILE A 107 -8.17 -8.38 -14.03
N SER A 108 -8.14 -7.05 -14.21
CA SER A 108 -7.61 -6.39 -15.42
C SER A 108 -6.49 -5.40 -15.12
N GLY A 109 -6.04 -5.34 -13.86
CA GLY A 109 -5.11 -4.33 -13.34
C GLY A 109 -5.79 -3.30 -12.43
N PHE A 110 -4.98 -2.58 -11.64
CA PHE A 110 -5.45 -1.50 -10.77
C PHE A 110 -4.34 -0.52 -10.44
N GLU A 111 -4.75 0.66 -10.00
CA GLU A 111 -3.89 1.74 -9.57
C GLU A 111 -4.26 2.13 -8.15
N VAL A 112 -3.24 2.28 -7.30
CA VAL A 112 -3.37 2.74 -5.92
C VAL A 112 -2.71 4.10 -5.82
N GLU A 113 -3.46 5.09 -5.37
CA GLU A 113 -2.97 6.44 -5.07
C GLU A 113 -3.19 6.73 -3.59
N THR A 114 -2.16 7.27 -2.92
CA THR A 114 -2.16 7.57 -1.48
C THR A 114 -1.80 9.01 -1.18
#